data_AF-A0A959T1R0-F1
#
_entry.id   AF-A0A959T1R0-F1
#
_cell.length_a   1.000
_cell.length_b   1.000
_cell.length_c   1.000
_cell.angle_alpha   90.00
_cell.angle_beta   90.00
_cell.angle_gamma   90.00
#
_symmetry.space_group_name_H-M   'P 1'
#
loop_
_entity.id
_entity.type
_entity.pdbx_description
1 polymer ?
#
loop_
_entity_poly.entity_id
_entity_poly.type
_entity_poly.pdbx_seq_one_letter_code
_entity_poly.pdbx_strand_id
1 'polypeptide(L)'
;RYDLKRHLITANEVQYIQVADALVTPDSMRVRIRRNANMDPLTNATITANYVTKYHTIVNATVNIAARRQYSGTGEIDYVDENKKAFRIRLQNVNVDTAYQTYARGRILEDEQFQLSPAFDFFGEVLLEASSKELAFTGSTRIQHGCSGLERNWMPFTARIDPQEIFIPVGDSLADASGSAIAAGVFLTADDPFTTYGTFLSRKREKKDDPVIAGTGLLHYDKGSRAYVISNKDKIRQRDLPGDLVSVNVDDCTISGDGRIRTGMDLGRVELQDIGTLTYDAAAGRTAAKVVMLADFHFHDKAL
;
A
#
# COMPACT_ATOMS: atom_id res chain seq x y z
N ARG A 1 23.87 -31.71 -28.94
CA ARG A 1 23.69 -32.42 -30.24
C ARG A 1 23.35 -31.40 -31.32
N TYR A 2 23.99 -31.46 -32.49
CA TYR A 2 23.68 -30.61 -33.63
C TYR A 2 23.09 -31.44 -34.77
N ASP A 3 21.97 -31.00 -35.35
CA ASP A 3 21.34 -31.60 -36.53
C ASP A 3 21.51 -30.67 -37.73
N LEU A 4 22.46 -31.03 -38.61
CA LEU A 4 22.79 -30.29 -39.84
C LEU A 4 21.62 -30.18 -40.82
N LYS A 5 20.71 -31.17 -40.88
CA LYS A 5 19.56 -31.14 -41.81
C LYS A 5 18.46 -30.21 -41.33
N ARG A 6 18.28 -30.11 -40.02
CA ARG A 6 17.24 -29.27 -39.40
C ARG A 6 17.77 -27.92 -38.91
N HIS A 7 19.08 -27.66 -39.04
CA HIS A 7 19.78 -26.51 -38.47
C HIS A 7 19.37 -26.28 -36.99
N LEU A 8 19.37 -27.38 -36.22
CA LEU A 8 18.89 -27.41 -34.84
C LEU A 8 20.03 -27.78 -33.90
N ILE A 9 20.30 -26.91 -32.93
CA ILE A 9 21.17 -27.20 -31.80
C ILE A 9 20.27 -27.60 -30.63
N THR A 10 20.50 -28.79 -30.08
CA THR A 10 19.88 -29.24 -28.83
C THR A 10 20.96 -29.30 -27.77
N ALA A 11 20.84 -28.45 -26.76
CA ALA A 11 21.63 -28.51 -25.53
C ALA A 11 20.83 -29.29 -24.48
N ASN A 12 21.48 -30.27 -23.86
CA ASN A 12 20.95 -31.03 -22.72
C ASN A 12 21.74 -30.62 -21.47
N GLU A 13 21.20 -30.90 -20.28
CA GLU A 13 21.83 -30.59 -18.99
C GLU A 13 22.07 -29.08 -18.77
N VAL A 14 21.21 -28.24 -19.35
CA VAL A 14 21.25 -26.80 -19.15
C VAL A 14 20.65 -26.48 -17.79
N GLN A 15 21.50 -26.24 -16.79
CA GLN A 15 21.07 -25.89 -15.43
C GLN A 15 20.38 -24.53 -15.39
N TYR A 16 20.92 -23.54 -16.09
CA TYR A 16 20.34 -22.21 -16.21
C TYR A 16 20.87 -21.50 -17.44
N ILE A 17 20.14 -20.47 -17.88
CA ILE A 17 20.55 -19.53 -18.91
C ILE A 17 20.60 -18.16 -18.26
N GLN A 18 21.77 -17.54 -18.25
CA GLN A 18 21.91 -16.17 -17.79
C GLN A 18 21.45 -15.23 -18.90
N VAL A 19 20.43 -14.42 -18.62
CA VAL A 19 19.91 -13.42 -19.56
C VAL A 19 19.67 -12.12 -18.81
N ALA A 20 20.25 -11.02 -19.31
CA ALA A 20 20.26 -9.74 -18.61
C ALA A 20 20.76 -9.87 -17.16
N ASP A 21 19.89 -9.64 -16.18
CA ASP A 21 20.14 -9.76 -14.75
C ASP A 21 19.47 -10.99 -14.11
N ALA A 22 18.85 -11.88 -14.90
CA ALA A 22 18.13 -13.04 -14.42
C ALA A 22 18.83 -14.36 -14.76
N LEU A 23 18.55 -15.39 -13.93
CA LEU A 23 18.83 -16.79 -14.22
C LEU A 23 17.52 -17.47 -14.61
N VAL A 24 17.44 -17.94 -15.86
CA VAL A 24 16.29 -18.71 -16.35
C VAL A 24 16.64 -20.19 -16.32
N THR A 25 15.96 -20.95 -15.46
CA THR A 25 16.15 -22.38 -15.28
C THR A 25 15.06 -23.15 -16.03
N PRO A 26 15.39 -23.87 -17.13
CA PRO A 26 14.42 -24.71 -17.85
C PRO A 26 13.98 -25.92 -17.03
N ASP A 27 12.70 -26.29 -17.10
CA ASP A 27 12.14 -27.45 -16.41
C ASP A 27 12.81 -28.78 -16.80
N SER A 28 13.08 -28.93 -18.09
CA SER A 28 13.53 -30.15 -18.74
C SER A 28 15.05 -30.21 -18.91
N MET A 29 15.77 -29.20 -18.37
CA MET A 29 17.21 -28.97 -18.55
C MET A 29 17.63 -29.03 -20.04
N ARG A 30 16.70 -28.70 -20.95
CA ARG A 30 16.88 -28.87 -22.38
C ARG A 30 16.52 -27.59 -23.11
N VAL A 31 17.38 -27.19 -24.02
CA VAL A 31 17.20 -25.99 -24.82
C VAL A 31 17.36 -26.34 -26.29
N ARG A 32 16.45 -25.82 -27.12
CA ARG A 32 16.44 -26.02 -28.57
C ARG A 32 16.63 -24.67 -29.24
N ILE A 33 17.67 -24.57 -30.07
CA ILE A 33 18.03 -23.35 -30.80
C ILE A 33 17.97 -23.67 -32.29
N ARG A 34 17.13 -22.93 -33.02
CA ARG A 34 16.90 -23.07 -34.46
C ARG A 34 17.80 -22.11 -35.24
N ARG A 35 17.64 -22.10 -36.57
CA ARG A 35 18.26 -21.10 -37.47
C ARG A 35 18.08 -19.67 -36.95
N ASN A 36 19.06 -18.82 -37.22
CA ASN A 36 19.12 -17.42 -36.76
C ASN A 36 19.14 -17.26 -35.23
N ALA A 37 19.66 -18.25 -34.51
CA ALA A 37 19.73 -18.28 -33.05
C ALA A 37 18.36 -18.14 -32.34
N ASN A 38 17.27 -18.50 -33.03
CA ASN A 38 15.93 -18.44 -32.45
C ASN A 38 15.73 -19.60 -31.47
N MET A 39 15.56 -19.29 -30.19
CA MET A 39 15.36 -20.27 -29.13
C MET A 39 13.87 -20.64 -29.03
N ASP A 40 13.58 -21.94 -28.91
CA ASP A 40 12.21 -22.37 -28.60
C ASP A 40 11.81 -21.81 -27.21
N PRO A 41 10.56 -21.32 -27.03
CA PRO A 41 10.10 -20.83 -25.73
C PRO A 41 10.25 -21.89 -24.64
N LEU A 42 10.75 -21.47 -23.48
CA LEU A 42 10.89 -22.32 -22.31
C LEU A 42 9.59 -22.29 -21.52
N THR A 43 8.91 -23.42 -21.45
CA THR A 43 7.67 -23.59 -20.66
C THR A 43 8.01 -24.12 -19.27
N ASN A 44 7.21 -23.75 -18.26
CA ASN A 44 7.40 -24.14 -16.86
C ASN A 44 8.79 -23.82 -16.30
N ALA A 45 9.45 -22.79 -16.86
CA ALA A 45 10.75 -22.36 -16.40
C ALA A 45 10.64 -21.60 -15.06
N THR A 46 11.74 -21.52 -14.34
CA THR A 46 11.88 -20.66 -13.16
C THR A 46 12.81 -19.50 -13.49
N ILE A 47 12.40 -18.27 -13.17
CA ILE A 47 13.22 -17.07 -13.34
C ILE A 47 13.63 -16.59 -11.95
N THR A 48 14.94 -16.51 -11.68
CA THR A 48 15.47 -15.90 -10.47
C THR A 48 16.08 -14.54 -10.81
N ALA A 49 15.57 -13.46 -10.23
CA ALA A 49 15.98 -12.09 -10.52
C ALA A 49 16.20 -11.27 -9.23
N ASN A 50 17.27 -10.49 -9.11
CA ASN A 50 18.51 -10.50 -9.90
C ASN A 50 19.41 -11.70 -9.49
N TYR A 51 20.30 -12.20 -10.35
CA TYR A 51 21.23 -13.29 -10.01
C TYR A 51 22.15 -13.02 -8.80
N VAL A 52 22.36 -11.76 -8.42
CA VAL A 52 23.14 -11.36 -7.24
C VAL A 52 22.32 -11.45 -5.96
N THR A 53 21.22 -10.68 -5.87
CA THR A 53 20.41 -10.55 -4.66
C THR A 53 19.36 -11.64 -4.51
N LYS A 54 18.89 -12.18 -5.64
CA LYS A 54 17.89 -13.27 -5.74
C LYS A 54 16.63 -13.00 -4.92
N TYR A 55 16.19 -11.73 -4.90
CA TYR A 55 14.98 -11.33 -4.17
C TYR A 55 13.72 -11.98 -4.71
N HIS A 56 13.65 -12.16 -6.04
CA HIS A 56 12.45 -12.63 -6.71
C HIS A 56 12.67 -13.95 -7.40
N THR A 57 11.74 -14.88 -7.17
CA THR A 57 11.66 -16.15 -7.90
C THR A 57 10.29 -16.25 -8.56
N ILE A 58 10.27 -16.22 -9.88
CA ILE A 58 9.06 -16.37 -10.69
C ILE A 58 8.99 -17.83 -11.15
N VAL A 59 7.92 -18.52 -10.80
CA VAL A 59 7.68 -19.93 -11.13
C VAL A 59 6.63 -20.06 -12.23
N ASN A 60 6.50 -21.28 -12.78
CA ASN A 60 5.56 -21.62 -13.87
C ASN A 60 5.68 -20.64 -15.06
N ALA A 61 6.90 -20.19 -15.33
CA ALA A 61 7.12 -19.15 -16.30
C ALA A 61 7.16 -19.71 -17.72
N THR A 62 6.59 -18.96 -18.65
CA THR A 62 6.80 -19.18 -20.08
C THR A 62 7.71 -18.06 -20.58
N VAL A 63 8.93 -18.41 -20.97
CA VAL A 63 10.00 -17.44 -21.25
C VAL A 63 10.45 -17.55 -22.71
N ASN A 64 10.48 -16.42 -23.39
CA ASN A 64 11.05 -16.27 -24.72
C ASN A 64 12.33 -15.44 -24.62
N ILE A 65 13.47 -16.05 -24.98
CA ILE A 65 14.78 -15.39 -24.94
C ILE A 65 15.12 -14.93 -26.36
N ALA A 66 15.03 -13.62 -26.59
CA ALA A 66 15.31 -13.02 -27.89
C ALA A 66 16.79 -12.68 -28.09
N ALA A 67 17.49 -12.28 -27.01
CA ALA A 67 18.90 -11.94 -27.05
C ALA A 67 19.56 -12.10 -25.67
N ARG A 68 20.90 -11.95 -25.60
CA ARG A 68 21.68 -12.01 -24.35
C ARG A 68 21.15 -11.12 -23.22
N ARG A 69 20.54 -9.98 -23.57
CA ARG A 69 20.00 -8.99 -22.62
C ARG A 69 18.50 -8.73 -22.80
N GLN A 70 17.80 -9.62 -23.49
CA GLN A 70 16.39 -9.42 -23.80
C GLN A 70 15.66 -10.75 -23.70
N TYR A 71 14.71 -10.81 -22.78
CA TYR A 71 13.74 -11.87 -22.72
C TYR A 71 12.39 -11.28 -22.35
N SER A 72 11.33 -11.99 -22.74
CA SER A 72 9.97 -11.69 -22.31
C SER A 72 9.31 -12.95 -21.81
N GLY A 73 8.31 -12.80 -20.97
CA GLY A 73 7.57 -13.95 -20.50
C GLY A 73 6.36 -13.60 -19.66
N THR A 74 5.76 -14.66 -19.15
CA THR A 74 4.72 -14.64 -18.13
C THR A 74 5.15 -15.58 -17.02
N GLY A 75 4.57 -15.46 -15.83
CA GLY A 75 4.81 -16.42 -14.76
C GLY A 75 3.99 -16.09 -13.53
N GLU A 76 4.38 -16.66 -12.40
CA GLU A 76 3.71 -16.46 -11.12
C GLU A 76 4.75 -16.17 -10.04
N ILE A 77 4.42 -15.31 -9.09
CA ILE A 77 5.25 -15.03 -7.92
C ILE A 77 4.43 -15.27 -6.64
N ASP A 78 5.08 -15.78 -5.61
CA ASP A 78 4.48 -15.94 -4.29
C ASP A 78 4.69 -14.67 -3.46
N TYR A 79 3.59 -14.02 -3.08
CA TYR A 79 3.57 -13.00 -2.04
C TYR A 79 3.34 -13.68 -0.70
N VAL A 80 4.31 -13.60 0.20
CA VAL A 80 4.23 -14.22 1.53
C VAL A 80 3.90 -13.14 2.55
N ASP A 81 2.74 -13.27 3.20
CA ASP A 81 2.33 -12.34 4.25
C ASP A 81 3.09 -12.53 5.57
N GLU A 82 2.81 -11.68 6.54
CA GLU A 82 3.35 -11.75 7.91
C GLU A 82 3.09 -13.10 8.63
N ASN A 83 2.02 -13.81 8.26
CA ASN A 83 1.65 -15.10 8.84
C ASN A 83 2.25 -16.29 8.07
N LYS A 84 3.16 -16.03 7.13
CA LYS A 84 3.78 -17.04 6.24
C LYS A 84 2.77 -17.69 5.29
N LYS A 85 1.62 -17.07 5.06
CA LYS A 85 0.66 -17.52 4.05
C LYS A 85 1.13 -17.00 2.69
N ALA A 86 1.33 -17.92 1.76
CA ALA A 86 1.70 -17.60 0.39
C ALA A 86 0.45 -17.36 -0.46
N PHE A 87 0.43 -16.24 -1.17
CA PHE A 87 -0.56 -15.87 -2.17
C PHE A 87 0.11 -15.80 -3.52
N ARG A 88 -0.38 -16.57 -4.48
CA ARG A 88 0.23 -16.64 -5.81
C ARG A 88 -0.33 -15.56 -6.72
N ILE A 89 0.52 -14.67 -7.19
CA ILE A 89 0.17 -13.54 -8.07
C ILE A 89 0.60 -13.88 -9.50
N ARG A 90 -0.32 -13.77 -10.44
CA ARG A 90 -0.02 -14.00 -11.86
C ARG A 90 0.60 -12.75 -12.49
N LEU A 91 1.80 -12.92 -13.02
CA LEU A 91 2.54 -11.92 -13.78
C LEU A 91 2.27 -12.10 -15.27
N GLN A 92 1.58 -11.13 -15.86
CA GLN A 92 1.19 -11.13 -17.27
C GLN A 92 2.31 -10.64 -18.18
N ASN A 93 3.23 -9.86 -17.64
CA ASN A 93 4.35 -9.33 -18.38
C ASN A 93 5.59 -9.42 -17.50
N VAL A 94 6.58 -10.20 -17.93
CA VAL A 94 7.93 -10.22 -17.38
C VAL A 94 8.84 -9.77 -18.51
N ASN A 95 9.65 -8.75 -18.31
CA ASN A 95 10.51 -8.20 -19.35
C ASN A 95 11.75 -7.55 -18.72
N VAL A 96 12.64 -7.09 -19.59
CA VAL A 96 13.89 -6.41 -19.22
C VAL A 96 13.79 -4.94 -19.61
N ASP A 97 14.13 -4.03 -18.69
CA ASP A 97 14.12 -2.59 -18.94
C ASP A 97 15.35 -2.12 -19.74
N THR A 98 15.47 -0.79 -19.94
CA THR A 98 16.59 -0.19 -20.66
C THR A 98 17.91 -0.25 -19.89
N ALA A 99 17.87 -0.44 -18.57
CA ALA A 99 19.02 -0.67 -17.70
C ALA A 99 19.41 -2.16 -17.61
N TYR A 100 18.75 -3.03 -18.37
CA TYR A 100 18.91 -4.47 -18.35
C TYR A 100 18.51 -5.13 -17.02
N GLN A 101 17.55 -4.54 -16.31
CA GLN A 101 16.96 -5.09 -15.10
C GLN A 101 15.61 -5.74 -15.39
N THR A 102 15.35 -6.85 -14.71
CA THR A 102 14.08 -7.53 -14.81
C THR A 102 13.00 -6.73 -14.09
N TYR A 103 11.88 -6.52 -14.78
CA TYR A 103 10.65 -6.05 -14.16
C TYR A 103 9.48 -6.94 -14.57
N ALA A 104 8.47 -7.01 -13.72
CA ALA A 104 7.25 -7.72 -14.05
C ALA A 104 6.00 -6.98 -13.60
N ARG A 105 4.90 -7.15 -14.34
CA ARG A 105 3.59 -6.60 -14.02
C ARG A 105 2.57 -7.71 -13.89
N GLY A 106 1.80 -7.65 -12.81
CA GLY A 106 0.65 -8.48 -12.54
C GLY A 106 -0.58 -7.64 -12.26
N ARG A 107 -1.75 -8.27 -12.34
CA ARG A 107 -3.02 -7.66 -11.96
C ARG A 107 -3.77 -8.64 -11.08
N ILE A 108 -4.22 -8.15 -9.93
CA ILE A 108 -5.04 -8.83 -8.95
C ILE A 108 -6.44 -8.26 -9.09
N LEU A 109 -7.41 -9.11 -9.40
CA LEU A 109 -8.81 -8.74 -9.53
C LEU A 109 -9.51 -8.69 -8.16
N GLU A 110 -10.60 -7.93 -8.05
CA GLU A 110 -11.34 -7.79 -6.78
C GLU A 110 -11.98 -9.10 -6.32
N ASP A 111 -12.38 -9.97 -7.26
CA ASP A 111 -12.97 -11.28 -6.98
C ASP A 111 -11.95 -12.32 -6.47
N GLU A 112 -10.64 -12.04 -6.60
CA GLU A 112 -9.58 -12.89 -6.03
C GLU A 112 -9.47 -12.75 -4.50
N GLN A 113 -10.11 -11.74 -3.89
CA GLN A 113 -10.12 -11.50 -2.44
C GLN A 113 -8.71 -11.52 -1.81
N PHE A 114 -7.74 -10.96 -2.53
CA PHE A 114 -6.36 -10.91 -2.08
C PHE A 114 -6.20 -9.97 -0.88
N GLN A 115 -5.27 -10.32 0.00
CA GLN A 115 -4.97 -9.57 1.21
C GLN A 115 -3.47 -9.31 1.31
N LEU A 116 -3.08 -8.06 1.56
CA LEU A 116 -1.69 -7.71 1.85
C LEU A 116 -1.26 -8.25 3.22
N SER A 117 -2.20 -8.27 4.15
CA SER A 117 -2.13 -8.90 5.47
C SER A 117 -3.56 -9.15 5.96
N PRO A 118 -3.78 -9.86 7.08
CA PRO A 118 -5.13 -10.00 7.65
C PRO A 118 -5.86 -8.69 7.93
N ALA A 119 -5.13 -7.57 8.05
CA ALA A 119 -5.68 -6.24 8.30
C ALA A 119 -6.07 -5.46 7.02
N PHE A 120 -5.52 -5.83 5.86
CA PHE A 120 -5.63 -5.06 4.62
C PHE A 120 -6.04 -5.93 3.43
N ASP A 121 -7.26 -5.72 2.93
CA ASP A 121 -7.65 -6.24 1.62
C ASP A 121 -7.02 -5.39 0.51
N PHE A 122 -6.81 -6.00 -0.66
CA PHE A 122 -6.26 -5.31 -1.81
C PHE A 122 -6.73 -5.89 -3.15
N PHE A 123 -6.94 -4.99 -4.11
CA PHE A 123 -6.98 -5.34 -5.53
C PHE A 123 -6.31 -4.23 -6.36
N GLY A 124 -5.77 -4.60 -7.53
CA GLY A 124 -5.08 -3.66 -8.41
C GLY A 124 -3.88 -4.26 -9.12
N GLU A 125 -2.95 -3.40 -9.52
CA GLU A 125 -1.73 -3.78 -10.21
C GLU A 125 -0.58 -4.02 -9.23
N VAL A 126 0.28 -4.95 -9.62
CA VAL A 126 1.52 -5.29 -8.90
C VAL A 126 2.69 -5.10 -9.86
N LEU A 127 3.68 -4.35 -9.41
CA LEU A 127 4.94 -4.14 -10.10
C LEU A 127 6.07 -4.77 -9.28
N LEU A 128 6.82 -5.64 -9.96
CA LEU A 128 8.05 -6.25 -9.49
C LEU A 128 9.22 -5.57 -10.17
N GLU A 129 10.21 -5.15 -9.39
CA GLU A 129 11.48 -4.64 -9.88
C GLU A 129 12.59 -5.47 -9.25
N ALA A 130 13.47 -6.07 -10.07
CA ALA A 130 14.51 -6.96 -9.57
C ALA A 130 15.53 -6.28 -8.63
N SER A 131 15.64 -4.96 -8.71
CA SER A 131 16.49 -4.12 -7.86
C SER A 131 15.92 -3.85 -6.47
N SER A 132 14.60 -4.00 -6.27
CA SER A 132 13.92 -3.77 -5.00
C SER A 132 13.45 -5.10 -4.41
N LYS A 133 13.52 -5.27 -3.08
CA LYS A 133 13.01 -6.49 -2.43
C LYS A 133 11.48 -6.46 -2.35
N GLU A 134 10.92 -5.28 -2.06
CA GLU A 134 9.49 -5.07 -1.89
C GLU A 134 8.78 -4.96 -3.25
N LEU A 135 7.57 -5.50 -3.34
CA LEU A 135 6.69 -5.31 -4.49
C LEU A 135 5.97 -3.97 -4.38
N ALA A 136 5.81 -3.29 -5.51
CA ALA A 136 5.02 -2.07 -5.61
C ALA A 136 3.57 -2.41 -5.97
N PHE A 137 2.62 -1.85 -5.24
CA PHE A 137 1.19 -2.06 -5.42
C PHE A 137 0.54 -0.74 -5.81
N THR A 138 -0.27 -0.77 -6.86
CA THR A 138 -1.05 0.37 -7.35
C THR A 138 -2.49 -0.06 -7.52
N GLY A 139 -3.38 0.41 -6.67
CA GLY A 139 -4.75 -0.11 -6.63
C GLY A 139 -5.55 0.47 -5.50
N SER A 140 -6.49 -0.32 -4.97
CA SER A 140 -7.29 0.06 -3.81
C SER A 140 -7.08 -0.92 -2.66
N THR A 141 -7.04 -0.39 -1.44
CA THR A 141 -7.02 -1.16 -0.19
C THR A 141 -8.26 -0.88 0.63
N ARG A 142 -8.63 -1.83 1.49
CA ARG A 142 -9.69 -1.66 2.48
C ARG A 142 -9.24 -2.25 3.80
N ILE A 143 -9.47 -1.51 4.88
CA ILE A 143 -9.15 -1.96 6.23
C ILE A 143 -10.20 -2.94 6.75
N GLN A 144 -9.77 -3.91 7.55
CA GLN A 144 -10.64 -4.91 8.17
C GLN A 144 -10.98 -4.53 9.62
N HIS A 145 -12.24 -4.21 9.88
CA HIS A 145 -12.78 -3.97 11.23
C HIS A 145 -14.26 -4.34 11.32
N GLY A 146 -14.74 -4.54 12.56
CA GLY A 146 -16.14 -4.86 12.88
C GLY A 146 -16.99 -3.66 13.31
N CYS A 147 -16.44 -2.45 13.27
CA CYS A 147 -17.10 -1.27 13.82
C CYS A 147 -18.40 -0.87 13.13
N SER A 148 -19.49 -0.84 13.90
CA SER A 148 -20.78 -0.31 13.46
C SER A 148 -20.69 1.21 13.28
N GLY A 149 -21.23 1.72 12.17
CA GLY A 149 -21.21 3.15 11.85
C GLY A 149 -19.96 3.63 11.10
N LEU A 150 -18.92 2.79 10.95
CA LEU A 150 -17.80 3.04 10.05
C LEU A 150 -17.93 2.15 8.81
N GLU A 151 -18.08 2.77 7.65
CA GLU A 151 -18.10 2.05 6.39
C GLU A 151 -16.69 1.52 6.05
N ARG A 152 -16.62 0.35 5.43
CA ARG A 152 -15.35 -0.19 4.92
C ARG A 152 -15.19 0.19 3.45
N ASN A 153 -14.76 1.43 3.19
CA ASN A 153 -14.55 1.93 1.83
C ASN A 153 -13.20 1.48 1.27
N TRP A 154 -13.14 1.38 -0.06
CA TRP A 154 -11.92 1.15 -0.80
C TRP A 154 -11.16 2.46 -0.99
N MET A 155 -9.94 2.54 -0.46
CA MET A 155 -9.03 3.68 -0.59
C MET A 155 -7.97 3.39 -1.66
N PRO A 156 -7.84 4.22 -2.71
CA PRO A 156 -6.78 4.09 -3.69
C PRO A 156 -5.42 4.46 -3.08
N PHE A 157 -4.36 3.74 -3.45
CA PHE A 157 -2.99 4.06 -3.06
C PHE A 157 -1.96 3.54 -4.07
N THR A 158 -0.74 4.02 -3.92
CA THR A 158 0.45 3.50 -4.60
C THR A 158 1.61 3.47 -3.63
N ALA A 159 2.15 2.29 -3.34
CA ALA A 159 3.27 2.14 -2.41
C ALA A 159 4.04 0.83 -2.63
N ARG A 160 5.30 0.80 -2.20
CA ARG A 160 6.03 -0.45 -1.98
C ARG A 160 5.65 -1.00 -0.61
N ILE A 161 5.33 -2.29 -0.57
CA ILE A 161 4.83 -2.94 0.64
C ILE A 161 5.85 -3.96 1.16
N ASP A 162 6.27 -3.77 2.41
CA ASP A 162 6.93 -4.82 3.19
C ASP A 162 5.83 -5.65 3.88
N PRO A 163 5.69 -6.95 3.58
CA PRO A 163 4.70 -7.81 4.21
C PRO A 163 4.83 -7.92 5.74
N GLN A 164 6.00 -7.61 6.30
CA GLN A 164 6.25 -7.65 7.75
C GLN A 164 5.85 -6.35 8.46
N GLU A 165 5.88 -5.21 7.77
CA GLU A 165 5.58 -3.88 8.33
C GLU A 165 4.90 -3.02 7.25
N ILE A 166 3.57 -3.16 7.15
CA ILE A 166 2.79 -2.47 6.11
C ILE A 166 2.57 -1.01 6.50
N PHE A 167 2.98 -0.10 5.60
CA PHE A 167 2.64 1.32 5.64
C PHE A 167 1.97 1.73 4.33
N ILE A 168 0.79 2.32 4.42
CA ILE A 168 0.01 2.76 3.25
C ILE A 168 -0.11 4.29 3.29
N PRO A 169 0.28 5.03 2.24
CA PRO A 169 0.18 6.48 2.23
C PRO A 169 -1.28 6.94 2.24
N VAL A 170 -1.57 7.95 3.05
CA VAL A 170 -2.86 8.61 3.24
C VAL A 170 -2.66 10.10 2.97
N GLY A 171 -3.23 10.58 1.87
CA GLY A 171 -3.15 12.00 1.48
C GLY A 171 -4.14 12.90 2.23
N ASP A 172 -3.98 14.21 2.07
CA ASP A 172 -4.83 15.22 2.73
C ASP A 172 -6.26 15.28 2.14
N SER A 173 -6.40 14.89 0.87
CA SER A 173 -7.69 14.76 0.19
C SER A 173 -7.76 13.37 -0.41
N LEU A 174 -8.70 12.57 0.08
CA LEU A 174 -8.91 11.21 -0.39
C LEU A 174 -10.32 11.07 -0.94
N ALA A 175 -10.42 10.30 -2.02
CA ALA A 175 -11.68 9.81 -2.54
C ALA A 175 -11.63 8.29 -2.55
N ASP A 176 -12.76 7.65 -2.27
CA ASP A 176 -12.89 6.22 -2.49
C ASP A 176 -12.82 5.88 -3.98
N ALA A 177 -12.74 4.59 -4.30
CA ALA A 177 -12.73 4.12 -5.69
C ALA A 177 -13.96 4.57 -6.52
N SER A 178 -15.05 5.02 -5.88
CA SER A 178 -16.25 5.56 -6.53
C SER A 178 -16.26 7.09 -6.69
N GLY A 179 -15.21 7.78 -6.19
CA GLY A 179 -15.08 9.24 -6.24
C GLY A 179 -15.71 9.99 -5.07
N SER A 180 -16.21 9.28 -4.05
CA SER A 180 -16.80 9.89 -2.86
C SER A 180 -15.70 10.29 -1.86
N ALA A 181 -15.79 11.46 -1.24
CA ALA A 181 -14.78 11.95 -0.31
C ALA A 181 -14.71 11.05 0.94
N ILE A 182 -13.51 10.54 1.24
CA ILE A 182 -13.23 9.77 2.46
C ILE A 182 -12.22 10.52 3.32
N ALA A 183 -12.27 10.27 4.62
CA ALA A 183 -11.33 10.87 5.55
C ALA A 183 -11.11 10.00 6.77
N ALA A 184 -10.12 10.35 7.60
CA ALA A 184 -9.88 9.69 8.87
C ALA A 184 -9.69 10.71 9.98
N GLY A 185 -10.53 10.65 11.00
CA GLY A 185 -10.53 11.59 12.12
C GLY A 185 -11.92 11.93 12.62
N VAL A 186 -12.01 13.07 13.29
CA VAL A 186 -13.26 13.61 13.82
C VAL A 186 -13.53 14.92 13.12
N PHE A 187 -14.77 15.07 12.68
CA PHE A 187 -15.25 16.15 11.82
C PHE A 187 -16.44 16.84 12.46
N LEU A 188 -16.61 18.11 12.16
CA LEU A 188 -17.76 18.93 12.54
C LEU A 188 -18.63 19.14 11.30
N THR A 189 -19.94 18.91 11.43
CA THR A 189 -20.87 19.21 10.33
C THR A 189 -20.86 20.70 10.02
N ALA A 190 -20.84 21.04 8.73
CA ALA A 190 -20.81 22.46 8.31
C ALA A 190 -22.17 23.17 8.40
N ASP A 191 -23.28 22.42 8.52
CA ASP A 191 -24.63 22.95 8.64
C ASP A 191 -25.23 22.69 10.03
N ASP A 192 -26.22 23.52 10.40
CA ASP A 192 -26.99 23.39 11.62
C ASP A 192 -27.88 22.12 11.60
N PRO A 193 -27.91 21.30 12.67
CA PRO A 193 -27.14 21.43 13.91
C PRO A 193 -25.67 21.01 13.76
N PHE A 194 -24.76 21.87 14.26
CA PHE A 194 -23.32 21.60 14.31
C PHE A 194 -23.01 20.44 15.26
N THR A 195 -22.74 19.27 14.69
CA THR A 195 -22.49 18.03 15.43
C THR A 195 -21.18 17.40 14.99
N THR A 196 -20.46 16.84 15.96
CA THR A 196 -19.23 16.09 15.67
C THR A 196 -19.55 14.67 15.27
N TYR A 197 -18.79 14.12 14.33
CA TYR A 197 -18.81 12.71 13.98
C TYR A 197 -17.41 12.19 13.68
N GLY A 198 -17.20 10.90 13.94
CA GLY A 198 -15.97 10.20 13.59
C GLY A 198 -16.12 9.43 12.28
N THR A 199 -15.05 9.37 11.51
CA THR A 199 -14.92 8.58 10.29
C THR A 199 -13.47 8.08 10.18
N PHE A 200 -13.22 6.88 9.65
CA PHE A 200 -11.85 6.36 9.54
C PHE A 200 -11.66 5.62 8.21
N LEU A 201 -11.07 6.31 7.23
CA LEU A 201 -11.00 5.89 5.83
C LEU A 201 -12.38 5.54 5.24
N SER A 202 -13.41 6.16 5.80
CA SER A 202 -14.80 6.03 5.40
C SER A 202 -15.34 7.35 4.88
N ARG A 203 -16.50 7.32 4.23
CA ARG A 203 -17.12 8.51 3.64
C ARG A 203 -17.32 9.60 4.68
N LYS A 204 -17.07 10.85 4.27
CA LYS A 204 -17.55 12.02 5.00
C LYS A 204 -19.06 12.11 4.85
N ARG A 205 -19.74 12.73 5.83
CA ARG A 205 -21.17 13.04 5.69
C ARG A 205 -21.37 14.07 4.57
N GLU A 206 -20.62 15.16 4.62
CA GLU A 206 -20.57 16.16 3.56
C GLU A 206 -19.13 16.54 3.21
N LYS A 207 -18.89 16.88 1.95
CA LYS A 207 -17.54 17.27 1.49
C LYS A 207 -17.03 18.52 2.22
N LYS A 208 -17.94 19.43 2.55
CA LYS A 208 -17.67 20.72 3.23
C LYS A 208 -17.47 20.62 4.74
N ASP A 209 -17.68 19.46 5.36
CA ASP A 209 -17.50 19.31 6.81
C ASP A 209 -16.06 19.57 7.22
N ASP A 210 -15.89 20.28 8.33
CA ASP A 210 -14.58 20.74 8.78
C ASP A 210 -13.89 19.67 9.63
N PRO A 211 -12.59 19.41 9.43
CA PRO A 211 -11.84 18.50 10.28
C PRO A 211 -11.61 19.15 11.64
N VAL A 212 -12.09 18.50 12.71
CA VAL A 212 -11.68 18.83 14.08
C VAL A 212 -10.27 18.31 14.31
N ILE A 213 -10.03 17.07 13.91
CA ILE A 213 -8.70 16.48 13.78
C ILE A 213 -8.72 15.46 12.65
N ALA A 214 -7.69 15.45 11.81
CA ALA A 214 -7.59 14.54 10.67
C ALA A 214 -6.20 13.90 10.62
N GLY A 215 -6.16 12.60 10.33
CA GLY A 215 -4.92 11.85 10.16
C GLY A 215 -4.49 11.86 8.70
N THR A 216 -3.23 12.26 8.45
CA THR A 216 -2.58 12.19 7.14
C THR A 216 -1.16 11.63 7.30
N GLY A 217 -0.55 11.15 6.21
CA GLY A 217 0.77 10.54 6.24
C GLY A 217 0.73 9.06 5.89
N LEU A 218 0.98 8.18 6.87
CA LEU A 218 1.04 6.74 6.70
C LEU A 218 0.01 6.04 7.59
N LEU A 219 -0.77 5.15 7.01
CA LEU A 219 -1.62 4.18 7.69
C LEU A 219 -0.79 2.95 8.08
N HIS A 220 -0.93 2.53 9.33
CA HIS A 220 -0.32 1.34 9.88
C HIS A 220 -1.31 0.62 10.80
N TYR A 221 -1.22 -0.71 10.89
CA TYR A 221 -1.99 -1.49 11.85
C TYR A 221 -1.11 -1.91 13.02
N ASP A 222 -1.34 -1.30 14.18
CA ASP A 222 -0.66 -1.62 15.42
C ASP A 222 -1.32 -2.86 16.05
N LYS A 223 -0.62 -3.99 15.98
CA LYS A 223 -1.10 -5.28 16.53
C LYS A 223 -1.18 -5.28 18.05
N GLY A 224 -0.32 -4.51 18.72
CA GLY A 224 -0.27 -4.45 20.18
C GLY A 224 -1.49 -3.75 20.75
N SER A 225 -1.87 -2.61 20.15
CA SER A 225 -3.07 -1.87 20.54
C SER A 225 -4.33 -2.28 19.77
N ARG A 226 -4.22 -3.20 18.80
CA ARG A 226 -5.31 -3.61 17.89
C ARG A 226 -5.99 -2.40 17.26
N ALA A 227 -5.19 -1.47 16.71
CA ALA A 227 -5.70 -0.22 16.18
C ALA A 227 -5.07 0.11 14.83
N TYR A 228 -5.88 0.68 13.93
CA TYR A 228 -5.35 1.37 12.77
C TYR A 228 -4.90 2.77 13.19
N VAL A 229 -3.74 3.18 12.73
CA VAL A 229 -3.09 4.45 13.10
C VAL A 229 -2.67 5.16 11.83
N ILE A 230 -2.97 6.46 11.75
CA ILE A 230 -2.54 7.33 10.66
C ILE A 230 -1.74 8.48 11.25
N SER A 231 -0.46 8.58 10.88
CA SER A 231 0.41 9.69 11.24
C SER A 231 1.70 9.66 10.40
N ASN A 232 2.67 10.50 10.76
CA ASN A 232 4.04 10.36 10.26
C ASN A 232 4.73 9.12 10.88
N LYS A 233 5.73 8.59 10.18
CA LYS A 233 6.41 7.34 10.58
C LYS A 233 7.01 7.39 11.99
N ASP A 234 7.56 8.53 12.37
CA ASP A 234 8.23 8.71 13.66
C ASP A 234 7.22 8.68 14.80
N LYS A 235 6.10 9.42 14.69
CA LYS A 235 5.02 9.41 15.69
C LYS A 235 4.30 8.06 15.79
N ILE A 236 4.19 7.31 14.70
CA ILE A 236 3.66 5.92 14.74
C ILE A 236 4.55 5.04 15.62
N ARG A 237 5.88 5.16 15.48
CA ARG A 237 6.86 4.36 16.23
C ARG A 237 7.02 4.83 17.67
N GLN A 238 6.90 6.13 17.91
CA GLN A 238 7.01 6.75 19.23
C GLN A 238 5.95 7.83 19.40
N ARG A 239 4.89 7.51 20.15
CA ARG A 239 3.68 8.33 20.27
C ARG A 239 3.93 9.75 20.80
N ASP A 240 4.98 9.95 21.59
CA ASP A 240 5.34 11.24 22.18
C ASP A 240 5.99 12.22 21.18
N LEU A 241 6.32 11.76 19.97
CA LEU A 241 6.94 12.63 18.96
C LEU A 241 5.91 13.58 18.31
N PRO A 242 6.36 14.74 17.79
CA PRO A 242 5.47 15.71 17.18
C PRO A 242 4.72 15.18 15.94
N GLY A 243 3.54 15.75 15.69
CA GLY A 243 2.71 15.48 14.52
C GLY A 243 1.26 15.20 14.90
N ASP A 244 0.38 15.15 13.91
CA ASP A 244 -1.02 14.78 14.13
C ASP A 244 -1.15 13.26 13.96
N LEU A 245 -1.86 12.63 14.88
CA LEU A 245 -2.12 11.19 14.88
C LEU A 245 -3.60 10.96 15.06
N VAL A 246 -4.17 10.10 14.22
CA VAL A 246 -5.53 9.59 14.38
C VAL A 246 -5.47 8.08 14.41
N SER A 247 -6.24 7.46 15.29
CA SER A 247 -6.37 6.02 15.34
C SER A 247 -7.80 5.56 15.57
N VAL A 248 -8.12 4.37 15.11
CA VAL A 248 -9.36 3.66 15.48
C VAL A 248 -9.01 2.31 16.09
N ASN A 249 -9.51 2.05 17.29
CA ASN A 249 -9.41 0.74 17.92
C ASN A 249 -10.47 -0.19 17.34
N VAL A 250 -10.09 -1.41 16.94
CA VAL A 250 -11.01 -2.34 16.26
C VAL A 250 -11.92 -3.11 17.21
N ASP A 251 -11.65 -3.09 18.52
CA ASP A 251 -12.41 -3.80 19.54
C ASP A 251 -13.57 -2.95 20.09
N ASP A 252 -13.30 -1.67 20.41
CA ASP A 252 -14.30 -0.75 20.98
C ASP A 252 -14.77 0.34 20.01
N CYS A 253 -14.15 0.44 18.84
CA CYS A 253 -14.50 1.39 17.78
C CYS A 253 -14.36 2.87 18.17
N THR A 254 -13.55 3.14 19.19
CA THR A 254 -13.20 4.50 19.60
C THR A 254 -12.23 5.10 18.59
N ILE A 255 -12.57 6.28 18.08
CA ILE A 255 -11.64 7.09 17.28
C ILE A 255 -10.90 8.02 18.24
N SER A 256 -9.58 7.93 18.24
CA SER A 256 -8.69 8.79 19.04
C SER A 256 -7.87 9.68 18.14
N GLY A 257 -7.59 10.89 18.62
CA GLY A 257 -6.77 11.89 17.97
C GLY A 257 -5.76 12.47 18.97
N ASP A 258 -4.56 12.74 18.49
CA ASP A 258 -3.48 13.39 19.24
C ASP A 258 -2.75 14.34 18.30
N GLY A 259 -2.86 15.64 18.56
CA GLY A 259 -2.20 16.68 17.79
C GLY A 259 -2.99 17.97 17.79
N ARG A 260 -2.96 18.66 16.66
CA ARG A 260 -3.68 19.92 16.47
C ARG A 260 -5.18 19.65 16.36
N ILE A 261 -5.94 20.35 17.20
CA ILE A 261 -7.41 20.32 17.21
C ILE A 261 -7.90 21.64 16.63
N ARG A 262 -8.94 21.58 15.79
CA ARG A 262 -9.56 22.74 15.17
C ARG A 262 -11.00 22.82 15.64
N THR A 263 -11.36 23.93 16.27
CA THR A 263 -12.72 24.13 16.79
C THR A 263 -13.72 24.57 15.72
N GLY A 264 -13.27 24.82 14.48
CA GLY A 264 -14.12 25.25 13.37
C GLY A 264 -14.65 26.69 13.52
N MET A 265 -14.13 27.45 14.49
CA MET A 265 -14.57 28.81 14.77
C MET A 265 -13.59 29.82 14.16
N ASP A 266 -14.09 30.72 13.33
CA ASP A 266 -13.38 31.94 12.93
C ASP A 266 -13.69 33.04 13.96
N LEU A 267 -12.70 33.36 14.81
CA LEU A 267 -12.82 34.39 15.84
C LEU A 267 -12.32 35.78 15.36
N GLY A 268 -12.00 35.92 14.08
CA GLY A 268 -11.56 37.16 13.48
C GLY A 268 -10.19 37.64 13.97
N ARG A 269 -10.15 38.39 15.08
CA ARG A 269 -8.92 39.02 15.62
C ARG A 269 -8.25 38.21 16.73
N VAL A 270 -8.75 37.02 17.01
CA VAL A 270 -8.18 36.09 17.99
C VAL A 270 -7.73 34.86 17.23
N GLU A 271 -6.42 34.61 17.22
CA GLU A 271 -5.87 33.35 16.71
C GLU A 271 -5.84 32.34 17.86
N LEU A 272 -6.49 31.19 17.64
CA LEU A 272 -6.43 30.06 18.58
C LEU A 272 -5.61 28.93 17.97
N GLN A 273 -4.70 28.40 18.77
CA GLN A 273 -3.99 27.15 18.49
C GLN A 273 -4.25 26.16 19.60
N ASP A 274 -5.01 25.13 19.27
CA ASP A 274 -5.40 24.07 20.18
C ASP A 274 -4.59 22.81 19.90
N ILE A 275 -3.90 22.30 20.92
CA ILE A 275 -3.11 21.07 20.83
C ILE A 275 -3.51 20.15 21.98
N GLY A 276 -3.76 18.88 21.68
CA GLY A 276 -4.02 17.90 22.72
C GLY A 276 -4.59 16.60 22.20
N THR A 277 -5.36 15.93 23.05
CA THR A 277 -5.98 14.64 22.74
C THR A 277 -7.48 14.75 22.60
N LEU A 278 -8.04 13.94 21.70
CA LEU A 278 -9.46 13.89 21.39
C LEU A 278 -9.91 12.44 21.28
N THR A 279 -11.09 12.12 21.80
CA THR A 279 -11.72 10.82 21.65
C THR A 279 -13.16 11.00 21.19
N TYR A 280 -13.56 10.21 20.20
CA TYR A 280 -14.93 10.10 19.72
C TYR A 280 -15.44 8.68 19.93
N ASP A 281 -16.49 8.57 20.74
CA ASP A 281 -17.26 7.34 20.95
C ASP A 281 -18.46 7.34 20.00
N ALA A 282 -18.42 6.45 19.02
CA ALA A 282 -19.48 6.31 18.02
C ALA A 282 -20.81 5.81 18.59
N ALA A 283 -20.78 4.99 19.63
CA ALA A 283 -21.99 4.43 20.25
C ALA A 283 -22.69 5.48 21.12
N ALA A 284 -21.93 6.29 21.85
CA ALA A 284 -22.46 7.39 22.67
C ALA A 284 -22.73 8.67 21.87
N GLY A 285 -22.15 8.81 20.66
CA GLY A 285 -22.17 10.06 19.89
C GLY A 285 -21.49 11.21 20.61
N ARG A 286 -20.44 10.90 21.40
CA ARG A 286 -19.77 11.87 22.29
C ARG A 286 -18.34 12.10 21.86
N THR A 287 -17.98 13.37 21.75
CA THR A 287 -16.60 13.83 21.60
C THR A 287 -16.12 14.39 22.94
N ALA A 288 -14.95 13.94 23.39
CA ALA A 288 -14.26 14.52 24.53
C ALA A 288 -12.85 14.92 24.10
N ALA A 289 -12.39 16.09 24.55
CA ALA A 289 -11.05 16.59 24.23
C ALA A 289 -10.37 17.14 25.48
N LYS A 290 -9.05 16.95 25.56
CA LYS A 290 -8.16 17.59 26.53
C LYS A 290 -7.18 18.42 25.74
N VAL A 291 -7.25 19.74 25.91
CA VAL A 291 -6.58 20.69 25.02
C VAL A 291 -5.77 21.68 25.84
N VAL A 292 -4.57 21.96 25.36
CA VAL A 292 -3.82 23.17 25.70
C VAL A 292 -4.12 24.19 24.61
N MET A 293 -4.73 25.30 24.99
CA MET A 293 -5.11 26.38 24.10
C MET A 293 -4.09 27.51 24.21
N LEU A 294 -3.53 27.90 23.08
CA LEU A 294 -2.79 29.15 22.94
C LEU A 294 -3.69 30.15 22.23
N ALA A 295 -3.86 31.34 22.82
CA ALA A 295 -4.64 32.42 22.25
C ALA A 295 -3.72 33.62 21.99
N ASP A 296 -3.64 34.06 20.75
CA ASP A 296 -2.98 35.30 20.34
C ASP A 296 -4.04 36.32 19.93
N PHE A 297 -4.03 37.47 20.58
CA PHE A 297 -4.97 38.54 20.31
C PHE A 297 -4.41 39.90 20.70
N HIS A 298 -4.88 40.92 20.01
CA HIS A 298 -4.46 42.29 20.27
C HIS A 298 -5.00 42.78 21.61
N PHE A 299 -4.09 43.30 22.44
CA PHE A 299 -4.43 44.07 23.62
C PHE A 299 -4.11 45.54 23.39
N HIS A 300 -4.82 46.42 24.09
CA HIS A 300 -4.48 47.83 24.17
C HIS A 300 -3.26 47.99 25.11
N ASP A 301 -2.22 48.71 24.72
CA ASP A 301 -0.97 48.83 25.51
C ASP A 301 -1.20 49.26 26.96
N LYS A 302 -2.20 50.12 27.21
CA LYS A 302 -2.63 50.54 28.57
C LYS A 302 -3.25 49.44 29.44
N ALA A 303 -3.48 48.23 28.92
CA ALA A 303 -4.10 47.11 29.64
C ALA A 303 -3.09 46.03 30.07
N LEU A 304 -1.82 46.17 29.68
CA LEU A 304 -0.67 45.36 30.11
C LEU A 304 0.10 46.08 31.23
#